data_AF-A0A932H9G6-F1
#
_entry.id   AF-A0A932H9G6-F1
#
_cell.length_a   1.000
_cell.length_b   1.000
_cell.length_c   1.000
_cell.angle_alpha   90.00
_cell.angle_beta   90.00
_cell.angle_gamma   90.00
#
_symmetry.space_group_name_H-M   'P 1'
#
loop_
_entity.id
_entity.type
_entity.pdbx_description
1 polymer ?
#
loop_
_entity_poly.entity_id
_entity_poly.type
_entity_poly.pdbx_seq_one_letter_code
_entity_poly.pdbx_strand_id
1 'polypeptide(L)'
;MQDPFFYPKGVPEVGHKETHISHLFFVGDLVYKIKKPVLFSFLDFSTLAKRKFFLQEELRLNRRLAPSVYLGVLPISHENECWQLGSDFRPVEYTLVMRRLPESRMLDFLVERDQGTREMMRSLAEYLAPFHTQAATGGRINNVGNPLSVRNLWDENLADIRPYVGRLLDSESFKALKDFGPCFITGHKDLFVRRVLEGRIRELHGDLHCEHICFPPEGIQIFDCIEFSPRLRYCDLASEIAFLVMDLEFRGAKDLAQDFLARYRELADDDEFPLLLPFYKCHRALVRGKVAALRSGGTSPQASAYFAYACRVRWEACQPFLLLISGLTGSGKSTLAQEMSHRLGMRIINSDATRKALAGNLKRQVAVPYAEGIYSPSKTRQTYAKMAEEAGRFILKGEGAILDATFHQKFQRETILNLASKHQIPVAMIHCYSSDEVVRERLKRRAEEGSDLSDGRWEIYLKQGAVFEPFEEVPPNNYLSLNTEADISALGKKVEQFLQRLFSCKEGIS
;
A
#
# COMPACT_ATOMS: atom_id res chain seq x y z
N MET A 1 8.93 -39.81 -1.67
CA MET A 1 7.57 -39.41 -1.23
C MET A 1 6.56 -39.23 -2.36
N GLN A 2 6.94 -39.22 -3.65
CA GLN A 2 5.93 -39.16 -4.73
C GLN A 2 5.21 -40.50 -4.97
N ASP A 3 5.79 -41.61 -4.49
CA ASP A 3 5.16 -42.93 -4.54
C ASP A 3 3.87 -42.95 -3.68
N PRO A 4 2.69 -43.20 -4.27
CA PRO A 4 1.44 -43.23 -3.53
C PRO A 4 1.36 -44.35 -2.46
N PHE A 5 2.15 -45.42 -2.60
CA PHE A 5 2.20 -46.53 -1.63
C PHE A 5 3.12 -46.26 -0.43
N PHE A 6 3.89 -45.17 -0.46
CA PHE A 6 4.72 -44.74 0.66
C PHE A 6 3.88 -44.32 1.90
N TYR A 7 2.62 -43.94 1.70
CA TYR A 7 1.76 -43.40 2.75
C TYR A 7 0.92 -44.48 3.44
N PRO A 8 0.67 -44.39 4.76
CA PRO A 8 0.03 -45.47 5.54
C PRO A 8 -1.31 -46.00 5.03
N LYS A 9 -2.10 -45.18 4.33
CA LYS A 9 -3.41 -45.58 3.79
C LYS A 9 -3.39 -45.84 2.27
N GLY A 10 -2.25 -45.66 1.60
CA GLY A 10 -2.18 -45.53 0.14
C GLY A 10 -3.03 -44.35 -0.37
N VAL A 11 -2.61 -43.69 -1.43
CA VAL A 11 -3.44 -42.64 -2.07
C VAL A 11 -3.51 -42.85 -3.58
N PRO A 12 -4.52 -42.28 -4.27
CA PRO A 12 -4.61 -42.37 -5.73
C PRO A 12 -3.48 -41.63 -6.44
N GLU A 13 -3.10 -40.46 -5.92
CA GLU A 13 -2.07 -39.60 -6.49
C GLU A 13 -1.39 -38.75 -5.42
N VAL A 14 -0.18 -38.27 -5.74
CA VAL A 14 0.59 -37.37 -4.89
C VAL A 14 0.96 -36.14 -5.71
N GLY A 15 0.38 -34.99 -5.37
CA GLY A 15 0.79 -33.72 -5.94
C GLY A 15 2.13 -33.26 -5.36
N HIS A 16 3.02 -32.69 -6.16
CA HIS A 16 4.30 -32.14 -5.67
C HIS A 16 4.45 -30.67 -6.09
N LYS A 17 4.70 -29.81 -5.10
CA LYS A 17 5.09 -28.41 -5.31
C LYS A 17 6.43 -28.14 -4.64
N GLU A 18 7.24 -27.32 -5.27
CA GLU A 18 8.56 -26.97 -4.78
C GLU A 18 8.66 -25.46 -4.52
N THR A 19 9.19 -25.08 -3.37
CA THR A 19 9.54 -23.69 -3.04
C THR A 19 11.06 -23.54 -3.03
N HIS A 20 11.59 -22.33 -2.79
CA HIS A 20 13.06 -22.14 -2.70
C HIS A 20 13.71 -22.96 -1.57
N ILE A 21 12.97 -23.31 -0.51
CA ILE A 21 13.51 -23.92 0.71
C ILE A 21 12.80 -25.21 1.12
N SER A 22 11.78 -25.67 0.40
CA SER A 22 11.00 -26.86 0.78
C SER A 22 10.39 -27.60 -0.41
N HIS A 23 10.11 -28.88 -0.20
CA HIS A 23 9.21 -29.69 -1.03
C HIS A 23 7.90 -29.89 -0.28
N LEU A 24 6.77 -29.77 -0.98
CA LEU A 24 5.41 -29.97 -0.47
C LEU A 24 4.75 -31.11 -1.25
N PHE A 25 4.30 -32.14 -0.55
CA PHE A 25 3.58 -33.28 -1.13
C PHE A 25 2.12 -33.27 -0.68
N PHE A 26 1.19 -33.14 -1.63
CA PHE A 26 -0.25 -33.07 -1.40
C PHE A 26 -0.85 -34.46 -1.56
N VAL A 27 -1.42 -34.99 -0.48
CA VAL A 27 -1.78 -36.39 -0.29
C VAL A 27 -3.19 -36.43 0.30
N GLY A 28 -4.20 -36.41 -0.57
CA GLY A 28 -5.60 -36.23 -0.16
C GLY A 28 -5.78 -34.95 0.68
N ASP A 29 -6.25 -35.12 1.92
CA ASP A 29 -6.50 -34.04 2.89
C ASP A 29 -5.25 -33.61 3.66
N LEU A 30 -4.08 -34.20 3.37
CA LEU A 30 -2.82 -33.91 4.06
C LEU A 30 -1.79 -33.28 3.12
N VAL A 31 -0.89 -32.51 3.71
CA VAL A 31 0.31 -31.96 3.07
C VAL A 31 1.52 -32.33 3.90
N TYR A 32 2.52 -32.90 3.25
CA TYR A 32 3.80 -33.25 3.86
C TYR A 32 4.87 -32.29 3.37
N LYS A 33 5.50 -31.53 4.28
CA LYS A 33 6.56 -30.57 3.98
C LYS A 33 7.92 -31.14 4.38
N ILE A 34 8.87 -31.15 3.46
CA ILE A 34 10.29 -31.43 3.72
C ILE A 34 11.09 -30.16 3.46
N LYS A 35 12.06 -29.86 4.33
CA LYS A 35 13.01 -28.75 4.15
C LYS A 35 14.13 -29.18 3.21
N LYS A 36 14.53 -28.34 2.26
CA LYS A 36 15.67 -28.63 1.38
C LYS A 36 16.99 -28.50 2.14
N PRO A 37 18.04 -29.26 1.79
CA PRO A 37 19.36 -29.17 2.42
C PRO A 37 20.15 -27.96 1.89
N VAL A 38 19.68 -26.74 2.20
CA VAL A 38 20.26 -25.48 1.72
C VAL A 38 20.94 -24.67 2.82
N LEU A 39 21.90 -23.83 2.43
CA LEU A 39 22.56 -22.85 3.28
C LEU A 39 22.54 -21.48 2.59
N PHE A 40 21.81 -20.53 3.18
CA PHE A 40 21.75 -19.13 2.78
C PHE A 40 22.25 -18.23 3.91
N SER A 41 22.52 -16.96 3.61
CA SER A 41 22.99 -15.97 4.61
C SER A 41 22.02 -15.75 5.78
N PHE A 42 20.75 -16.09 5.60
CA PHE A 42 19.68 -15.92 6.58
C PHE A 42 19.05 -17.25 7.04
N LEU A 43 19.51 -18.40 6.53
CA LEU A 43 18.87 -19.69 6.72
C LEU A 43 19.84 -20.86 6.59
N ASP A 44 19.79 -21.80 7.53
CA ASP A 44 20.64 -22.99 7.49
C ASP A 44 19.86 -24.27 7.75
N PHE A 45 19.61 -25.01 6.67
CA PHE A 45 18.98 -26.33 6.65
C PHE A 45 19.96 -27.43 6.21
N SER A 46 21.26 -27.15 6.25
CA SER A 46 22.32 -28.03 5.70
C SER A 46 22.36 -29.42 6.33
N THR A 47 22.05 -29.53 7.63
CA THR A 47 22.08 -30.80 8.35
C THR A 47 20.68 -31.31 8.70
N LEU A 48 20.55 -32.63 8.82
CA LEU A 48 19.29 -33.27 9.22
C LEU A 48 18.78 -32.74 10.58
N ALA A 49 19.68 -32.53 11.54
CA ALA A 49 19.34 -31.99 12.85
C ALA A 49 18.75 -30.57 12.76
N LYS A 50 19.32 -29.70 11.89
CA LYS A 50 18.79 -28.35 11.66
C LYS A 50 17.41 -28.40 10.99
N ARG A 51 17.21 -29.28 10.01
CA ARG A 51 15.89 -29.47 9.38
C ARG A 51 14.84 -29.93 10.37
N LYS A 52 15.15 -30.92 11.22
CA LYS A 52 14.28 -31.36 12.31
C LYS A 52 13.90 -30.19 13.23
N PHE A 53 14.91 -29.43 13.68
CA PHE A 53 14.70 -28.28 14.56
C PHE A 53 13.76 -27.25 13.94
N PHE A 54 13.98 -26.85 12.69
CA PHE A 54 13.11 -25.84 12.05
C PHE A 54 11.71 -26.37 11.68
N LEU A 55 11.55 -27.67 11.40
CA LEU A 55 10.20 -28.26 11.28
C LEU A 55 9.46 -28.23 12.62
N GLN A 56 10.15 -28.45 13.74
CA GLN A 56 9.58 -28.32 15.08
C GLN A 56 9.24 -26.87 15.43
N GLU A 57 10.08 -25.90 15.05
CA GLU A 57 9.77 -24.48 15.22
C GLU A 57 8.59 -24.04 14.34
N GLU A 58 8.50 -24.51 13.10
CA GLU A 58 7.36 -24.24 12.23
C GLU A 58 6.05 -24.79 12.84
N LEU A 59 6.08 -26.03 13.35
CA LEU A 59 4.97 -26.62 14.08
C LEU A 59 4.59 -25.78 15.32
N ARG A 60 5.57 -25.43 16.16
CA ARG A 60 5.34 -24.67 17.40
C ARG A 60 4.72 -23.31 17.12
N LEU A 61 5.28 -22.56 16.18
CA LEU A 61 4.89 -21.19 15.90
C LEU A 61 3.54 -21.10 15.21
N ASN A 62 3.26 -21.98 14.25
CA ASN A 62 2.01 -21.93 13.50
C ASN A 62 0.82 -22.52 14.26
N ARG A 63 1.01 -23.45 15.21
CA ARG A 63 -0.09 -23.92 16.07
C ARG A 63 -0.73 -22.82 16.91
N ARG A 64 -0.07 -21.67 17.08
CA ARG A 64 -0.63 -20.49 17.77
C ARG A 64 -1.87 -19.94 17.05
N LEU A 65 -1.91 -20.01 15.71
CA LEU A 65 -2.98 -19.45 14.88
C LEU A 65 -3.58 -20.44 13.86
N ALA A 66 -3.06 -21.67 13.80
CA ALA A 66 -3.58 -22.74 12.97
C ALA A 66 -3.42 -24.13 13.63
N PRO A 67 -3.92 -24.33 14.86
CA PRO A 67 -3.69 -25.57 15.62
C PRO A 67 -4.27 -26.82 14.95
N SER A 68 -5.32 -26.66 14.14
CA SER A 68 -5.97 -27.74 13.38
C SER A 68 -5.27 -28.06 12.04
N VAL A 69 -4.35 -27.20 11.60
CA VAL A 69 -3.59 -27.37 10.36
C VAL A 69 -2.29 -28.09 10.64
N TYR A 70 -1.55 -27.71 11.68
CA TYR A 70 -0.23 -28.27 11.94
C TYR A 70 -0.31 -29.47 12.89
N LEU A 71 -0.18 -30.69 12.33
CA LEU A 71 -0.51 -31.94 13.02
C LEU A 71 0.68 -32.54 13.76
N GLY A 72 1.88 -32.52 13.17
CA GLY A 72 3.07 -33.08 13.81
C GLY A 72 4.28 -33.19 12.87
N VAL A 73 5.44 -33.54 13.42
CA VAL A 73 6.65 -33.85 12.66
C VAL A 73 6.89 -35.35 12.73
N LEU A 74 7.01 -36.01 11.58
CA LEU A 74 7.29 -37.44 11.48
C LEU A 74 8.68 -37.69 10.88
N PRO A 75 9.41 -38.71 11.39
CA PRO A 75 10.62 -39.19 10.75
C PRO A 75 10.31 -39.92 9.44
N ILE A 76 11.29 -39.95 8.54
CA ILE A 76 11.34 -40.79 7.36
C ILE A 76 12.60 -41.64 7.47
N SER A 77 12.41 -42.94 7.43
CA SER A 77 13.48 -43.93 7.58
C SER A 77 13.59 -44.81 6.34
N HIS A 78 14.79 -45.36 6.15
CA HIS A 78 15.07 -46.32 5.10
C HIS A 78 15.75 -47.55 5.73
N GLU A 79 15.05 -48.68 5.72
CA GLU A 79 15.52 -49.94 6.26
C GLU A 79 15.11 -51.10 5.35
N ASN A 80 16.01 -52.05 5.10
CA ASN A 80 15.76 -53.23 4.24
C ASN A 80 15.16 -52.88 2.87
N GLU A 81 15.73 -51.88 2.19
CA GLU A 81 15.24 -51.35 0.89
C GLU A 81 13.80 -50.79 0.93
N CYS A 82 13.25 -50.56 2.13
CA CYS A 82 11.90 -50.05 2.33
C CYS A 82 11.92 -48.67 2.98
N TRP A 83 11.22 -47.72 2.36
CA TRP A 83 10.98 -46.40 2.91
C TRP A 83 9.78 -46.44 3.87
N GLN A 84 9.95 -45.89 5.07
CA GLN A 84 8.90 -45.88 6.09
C GLN A 84 8.67 -44.47 6.63
N LEU A 85 7.39 -44.09 6.74
CA LEU A 85 6.96 -42.84 7.37
C LEU A 85 6.57 -43.10 8.83
N GLY A 86 7.13 -42.33 9.76
CA GLY A 86 6.80 -42.40 11.19
C GLY A 86 7.64 -43.39 11.99
N SER A 87 8.63 -44.05 11.39
CA SER A 87 9.59 -44.91 12.12
C SER A 87 10.75 -44.09 12.68
N ASP A 88 11.03 -44.21 13.98
CA ASP A 88 12.18 -43.55 14.63
C ASP A 88 13.51 -44.30 14.41
N PHE A 89 13.49 -45.45 13.72
CA PHE A 89 14.69 -46.22 13.47
C PHE A 89 15.55 -45.55 12.39
N ARG A 90 16.72 -45.00 12.76
CA ARG A 90 17.70 -44.35 11.87
C ARG A 90 17.04 -43.40 10.84
N PRO A 91 16.39 -42.31 11.29
CA PRO A 91 15.74 -41.36 10.40
C PRO A 91 16.76 -40.73 9.46
N VAL A 92 16.44 -40.72 8.17
CA VAL A 92 17.24 -40.11 7.11
C VAL A 92 16.69 -38.74 6.69
N GLU A 93 15.40 -38.48 6.96
CA GLU A 93 14.76 -37.17 6.80
C GLU A 93 13.61 -36.99 7.81
N TYR A 94 13.10 -35.77 7.95
CA TYR A 94 11.88 -35.46 8.68
C TYR A 94 10.87 -34.71 7.81
N THR A 95 9.59 -34.92 8.06
CA THR A 95 8.51 -34.18 7.40
C THR A 95 7.53 -33.59 8.40
N LEU A 96 7.09 -32.36 8.12
CA LEU A 96 5.97 -31.74 8.81
C LEU A 96 4.67 -32.16 8.13
N VAL A 97 3.76 -32.72 8.92
CA VAL A 97 2.43 -33.16 8.48
C VAL A 97 1.44 -32.05 8.79
N MET A 98 0.72 -31.62 7.76
CA MET A 98 -0.27 -30.55 7.83
C MET A 98 -1.58 -31.02 7.21
N ARG A 99 -2.69 -30.46 7.68
CA ARG A 99 -3.99 -30.55 6.98
C ARG A 99 -3.97 -29.62 5.78
N ARG A 100 -4.49 -30.08 4.65
CA ARG A 100 -4.63 -29.27 3.43
C ARG A 100 -5.73 -28.23 3.65
N LEU A 101 -5.40 -26.97 3.40
CA LEU A 101 -6.38 -25.88 3.40
C LEU A 101 -7.05 -25.74 2.03
N PRO A 102 -8.35 -25.43 1.98
CA PRO A 102 -9.06 -25.23 0.73
C PRO A 102 -8.63 -23.91 0.05
N GLU A 103 -8.01 -24.02 -1.12
CA GLU A 103 -7.51 -22.86 -1.89
C GLU A 103 -8.61 -21.82 -2.18
N SER A 104 -9.85 -22.26 -2.42
CA SER A 104 -11.00 -21.39 -2.65
C SER A 104 -11.46 -20.58 -1.43
N ARG A 105 -10.87 -20.82 -0.26
CA ARG A 105 -11.15 -20.11 1.00
C ARG A 105 -9.96 -19.29 1.50
N MET A 106 -8.89 -19.23 0.72
CA MET A 106 -7.76 -18.36 0.97
C MET A 106 -8.15 -16.90 0.77
N LEU A 107 -7.66 -15.99 1.62
CA LEU A 107 -8.10 -14.59 1.60
C LEU A 107 -7.73 -13.89 0.30
N ASP A 108 -6.57 -14.19 -0.28
CA ASP A 108 -6.17 -13.68 -1.60
C ASP A 108 -7.15 -14.13 -2.69
N PHE A 109 -7.52 -15.42 -2.71
CA PHE A 109 -8.53 -15.94 -3.65
C PHE A 109 -9.89 -15.26 -3.46
N LEU A 110 -10.33 -15.09 -2.22
CA LEU A 110 -11.61 -14.47 -1.90
C LEU A 110 -11.64 -12.99 -2.31
N VAL A 111 -10.53 -12.26 -2.09
CA VAL A 111 -10.40 -10.86 -2.51
C VAL A 111 -10.41 -10.75 -4.03
N GLU A 112 -9.66 -11.57 -4.75
CA GLU A 112 -9.59 -11.55 -6.22
C GLU A 112 -10.92 -11.91 -6.90
N ARG A 113 -11.85 -12.55 -6.18
CA ARG A 113 -13.18 -12.93 -6.66
C ARG A 113 -14.31 -12.08 -6.09
N ASP A 114 -14.00 -10.98 -5.41
CA ASP A 114 -14.97 -10.12 -4.73
C ASP A 114 -15.88 -10.89 -3.72
N GLN A 115 -15.32 -11.94 -3.10
CA GLN A 115 -15.99 -12.79 -2.11
C GLN A 115 -15.55 -12.50 -0.67
N GLY A 116 -14.53 -11.63 -0.48
CA GLY A 116 -14.20 -11.10 0.84
C GLY A 116 -15.32 -10.20 1.36
N THR A 117 -15.68 -10.33 2.63
CA THR A 117 -16.78 -9.56 3.24
C THR A 117 -16.30 -8.76 4.44
N ARG A 118 -17.08 -7.71 4.77
CA ARG A 118 -16.89 -6.91 5.98
C ARG A 118 -16.88 -7.77 7.24
N GLU A 119 -17.79 -8.73 7.32
CA GLU A 119 -17.93 -9.64 8.47
C GLU A 119 -16.69 -10.52 8.62
N MET A 120 -16.13 -11.01 7.52
CA MET A 120 -14.87 -11.76 7.54
C MET A 120 -13.72 -10.90 8.06
N MET A 121 -13.60 -9.65 7.60
CA MET A 121 -12.56 -8.73 8.07
C MET A 121 -12.71 -8.38 9.56
N ARG A 122 -13.95 -8.18 10.03
CA ARG A 122 -14.23 -7.97 11.45
C ARG A 122 -13.85 -9.19 12.29
N SER A 123 -14.23 -10.40 11.85
CA SER A 123 -13.87 -11.64 12.55
C SER A 123 -12.36 -11.89 12.58
N LEU A 124 -11.64 -11.48 11.51
CA LEU A 124 -10.18 -11.57 11.46
C LEU A 124 -9.52 -10.62 12.46
N ALA A 125 -10.02 -9.39 12.59
CA ALA A 125 -9.56 -8.45 13.61
C ALA A 125 -9.82 -8.98 15.04
N GLU A 126 -10.99 -9.58 15.27
CA GLU A 126 -11.37 -10.22 16.54
C GLU A 126 -10.52 -11.44 16.87
N TYR A 127 -10.02 -12.15 15.85
CA TYR A 127 -9.10 -13.27 16.02
C TYR A 127 -7.66 -12.81 16.32
N LEU A 128 -7.18 -11.78 15.61
CA LEU A 128 -5.80 -11.31 15.71
C LEU A 128 -5.53 -10.44 16.95
N ALA A 129 -6.45 -9.56 17.33
CA ALA A 129 -6.21 -8.62 18.43
C ALA A 129 -5.87 -9.32 19.77
N PRO A 130 -6.60 -10.37 20.20
CA PRO A 130 -6.23 -11.11 21.41
C PRO A 130 -4.88 -11.81 21.31
N PHE A 131 -4.56 -12.41 20.15
CA PHE A 131 -3.27 -13.05 19.90
C PHE A 131 -2.13 -12.03 20.01
N HIS A 132 -2.28 -10.87 19.37
CA HIS A 132 -1.33 -9.77 19.42
C HIS A 132 -1.11 -9.24 20.85
N THR A 133 -2.18 -9.08 21.63
CA THR A 133 -2.11 -8.63 23.04
C THR A 133 -1.42 -9.64 23.95
N GLN A 134 -1.46 -10.93 23.62
CA GLN A 134 -0.85 -12.00 24.43
C GLN A 134 0.56 -12.40 23.94
N ALA A 135 0.95 -12.00 22.73
CA ALA A 135 2.24 -12.38 22.15
C ALA A 135 3.42 -11.88 23.00
N ALA A 136 4.48 -12.69 23.08
CA ALA A 136 5.66 -12.39 23.90
C ALA A 136 6.30 -11.05 23.53
N THR A 137 6.78 -10.31 24.54
CA THR A 137 7.47 -9.01 24.40
C THR A 137 8.63 -8.92 25.41
N GLY A 138 9.51 -7.94 25.27
CA GLY A 138 10.64 -7.71 26.17
C GLY A 138 11.94 -8.42 25.78
N GLY A 139 13.00 -8.17 26.56
CA GLY A 139 14.33 -8.76 26.34
C GLY A 139 14.84 -8.57 24.91
N ARG A 140 15.22 -9.66 24.25
CA ARG A 140 15.76 -9.65 22.86
C ARG A 140 14.73 -9.22 21.81
N ILE A 141 13.43 -9.31 22.10
CA ILE A 141 12.36 -8.90 21.18
C ILE A 141 12.40 -7.38 21.01
N ASN A 142 12.59 -6.62 22.09
CA ASN A 142 12.61 -5.16 22.05
C ASN A 142 13.77 -4.58 21.23
N ASN A 143 14.83 -5.36 20.98
CA ASN A 143 16.00 -4.91 20.23
C ASN A 143 15.69 -4.51 18.78
N VAL A 144 14.58 -4.97 18.19
CA VAL A 144 14.23 -4.62 16.80
C VAL A 144 13.43 -3.34 16.66
N GLY A 145 12.81 -2.84 17.74
CA GLY A 145 11.86 -1.73 17.67
C GLY A 145 12.46 -0.34 17.87
N ASN A 146 13.70 -0.24 18.34
CA ASN A 146 14.34 1.06 18.52
C ASN A 146 14.60 1.75 17.16
N PRO A 147 14.65 3.09 17.11
CA PRO A 147 14.80 3.84 15.85
C PRO A 147 15.99 3.41 14.99
N LEU A 148 17.13 3.06 15.60
CA LEU A 148 18.32 2.63 14.87
C LEU A 148 18.10 1.27 14.22
N SER A 149 17.50 0.31 14.93
CA SER A 149 17.16 -1.01 14.38
C SER A 149 16.14 -0.91 13.25
N VAL A 150 15.11 -0.06 13.38
CA VAL A 150 14.12 0.19 12.34
C VAL A 150 14.78 0.81 11.10
N ARG A 151 15.70 1.77 11.29
CA ARG A 151 16.49 2.35 10.20
C ARG A 151 17.37 1.32 9.51
N ASN A 152 18.05 0.45 10.26
CA ASN A 152 18.88 -0.60 9.67
C ASN A 152 18.05 -1.56 8.81
N LEU A 153 16.85 -1.95 9.25
CA LEU A 153 15.93 -2.77 8.44
C LEU A 153 15.49 -2.06 7.16
N TRP A 154 15.25 -0.75 7.23
CA TRP A 154 14.94 0.06 6.05
C TRP A 154 16.11 0.08 5.06
N ASP A 155 17.32 0.39 5.54
CA ASP A 155 18.52 0.52 4.73
C ASP A 155 18.95 -0.82 4.10
N GLU A 156 18.87 -1.92 4.86
CA GLU A 156 19.08 -3.29 4.35
C GLU A 156 18.12 -3.59 3.18
N ASN A 157 16.83 -3.25 3.33
CA ASN A 157 15.85 -3.50 2.27
C ASN A 157 16.13 -2.68 1.00
N LEU A 158 16.53 -1.40 1.15
CA LEU A 158 16.91 -0.56 0.01
C LEU A 158 18.21 -1.04 -0.66
N ALA A 159 19.16 -1.56 0.11
CA ALA A 159 20.39 -2.13 -0.43
C ALA A 159 20.08 -3.32 -1.37
N ASP A 160 19.17 -4.19 -0.96
CA ASP A 160 18.72 -5.33 -1.78
C ASP A 160 17.90 -4.90 -3.02
N ILE A 161 17.23 -3.75 -2.97
CA ILE A 161 16.44 -3.21 -4.10
C ILE A 161 17.32 -2.50 -5.13
N ARG A 162 18.48 -1.98 -4.70
CA ARG A 162 19.41 -1.19 -5.53
C ARG A 162 19.75 -1.84 -6.89
N PRO A 163 19.97 -3.16 -7.01
CA PRO A 163 20.25 -3.80 -8.31
C PRO A 163 19.12 -3.69 -9.34
N TYR A 164 17.89 -3.39 -8.91
CA TYR A 164 16.71 -3.28 -9.77
C TYR A 164 16.39 -1.83 -10.19
N VAL A 165 17.14 -0.85 -9.67
CA VAL A 165 16.96 0.57 -10.01
C VAL A 165 17.35 0.83 -11.47
N GLY A 166 16.54 1.62 -12.17
CA GLY A 166 16.62 1.86 -13.61
C GLY A 166 15.92 0.80 -14.47
N ARG A 167 15.42 -0.29 -13.86
CA ARG A 167 14.66 -1.34 -14.55
C ARG A 167 13.24 -1.49 -14.02
N LEU A 168 13.10 -1.74 -12.71
CA LEU A 168 11.80 -1.95 -12.06
C LEU A 168 11.31 -0.72 -11.28
N LEU A 169 12.25 0.16 -10.91
CA LEU A 169 12.04 1.39 -10.15
C LEU A 169 13.00 2.45 -10.69
N ASP A 170 12.52 3.65 -11.00
CA ASP A 170 13.39 4.72 -11.49
C ASP A 170 14.23 5.35 -10.36
N SER A 171 15.36 5.96 -10.75
CA SER A 171 16.34 6.51 -9.80
C SER A 171 15.80 7.63 -8.91
N GLU A 172 14.85 8.42 -9.41
CA GLU A 172 14.26 9.52 -8.62
C GLU A 172 13.29 8.97 -7.58
N SER A 173 12.43 8.03 -7.97
CA SER A 173 11.55 7.33 -7.04
C SER A 173 12.35 6.57 -5.96
N PHE A 174 13.44 5.91 -6.34
CA PHE A 174 14.35 5.27 -5.38
C PHE A 174 14.97 6.29 -4.41
N LYS A 175 15.40 7.46 -4.91
CA LYS A 175 15.91 8.54 -4.06
C LYS A 175 14.83 9.03 -3.08
N ALA A 176 13.60 9.25 -3.56
CA ALA A 176 12.49 9.67 -2.70
C ALA A 176 12.21 8.66 -1.58
N LEU A 177 12.26 7.36 -1.86
CA LEU A 177 12.13 6.30 -0.84
C LEU A 177 13.32 6.29 0.13
N LYS A 178 14.55 6.45 -0.41
CA LYS A 178 15.76 6.55 0.41
C LYS A 178 15.71 7.70 1.39
N ASP A 179 15.14 8.84 1.00
CA ASP A 179 15.02 10.02 1.85
C ASP A 179 13.83 9.90 2.83
N PHE A 180 12.72 9.28 2.40
CA PHE A 180 11.50 9.13 3.21
C PHE A 180 11.73 8.38 4.52
N GLY A 181 12.36 7.20 4.49
CA GLY A 181 12.51 6.35 5.68
C GLY A 181 13.22 7.06 6.85
N PRO A 182 14.45 7.57 6.65
CA PRO A 182 15.17 8.32 7.68
C PRO A 182 14.44 9.58 8.16
N CYS A 183 13.77 10.31 7.26
CA CYS A 183 12.98 11.49 7.63
C CYS A 183 11.80 11.11 8.54
N PHE A 184 11.03 10.09 8.16
CA PHE A 184 9.90 9.60 8.96
C PHE A 184 10.35 9.09 10.33
N ILE A 185 11.42 8.29 10.39
CA ILE A 185 11.96 7.74 11.65
C ILE A 185 12.46 8.86 12.57
N THR A 186 13.13 9.87 12.01
CA THR A 186 13.64 11.01 12.80
C THR A 186 12.50 11.86 13.34
N GLY A 187 11.50 12.17 12.50
CA GLY A 187 10.32 12.94 12.90
C GLY A 187 9.44 12.23 13.94
N HIS A 188 9.45 10.90 13.97
CA HIS A 188 8.65 10.09 14.91
C HIS A 188 9.52 9.32 15.92
N LYS A 189 10.74 9.79 16.21
CA LYS A 189 11.71 9.08 17.04
C LYS A 189 11.12 8.69 18.41
N ASP A 190 10.44 9.63 19.06
CA ASP A 190 9.87 9.42 20.39
C ASP A 190 8.72 8.41 20.38
N LEU A 191 7.95 8.34 19.29
CA LEU A 191 6.91 7.33 19.11
C LEU A 191 7.54 5.93 19.03
N PHE A 192 8.59 5.73 18.22
CA PHE A 192 9.28 4.44 18.16
C PHE A 192 9.86 4.02 19.53
N VAL A 193 10.44 4.96 20.28
CA VAL A 193 10.95 4.68 21.64
C VAL A 193 9.81 4.27 22.57
N ARG A 194 8.70 5.02 22.57
CA ARG A 194 7.54 4.74 23.42
C ARG A 194 6.95 3.37 23.14
N ARG A 195 6.86 2.98 21.87
CA ARG A 195 6.35 1.66 21.46
C ARG A 195 7.19 0.50 22.00
N VAL A 196 8.51 0.67 22.13
CA VAL A 196 9.36 -0.31 22.81
C VAL A 196 9.04 -0.38 24.30
N LEU A 197 8.87 0.76 24.96
CA LEU A 197 8.58 0.85 26.40
C LEU A 197 7.19 0.29 26.77
N GLU A 198 6.21 0.49 25.89
CA GLU A 198 4.84 -0.01 26.05
C GLU A 198 4.66 -1.48 25.61
N GLY A 199 5.74 -2.18 25.23
CA GLY A 199 5.65 -3.59 24.83
C GLY A 199 4.89 -3.82 23.52
N ARG A 200 4.93 -2.85 22.59
CA ARG A 200 4.34 -2.98 21.24
C ARG A 200 5.19 -3.82 20.29
N ILE A 201 6.44 -4.08 20.65
CA ILE A 201 7.35 -4.97 19.90
C ILE A 201 7.16 -6.39 20.40
N ARG A 202 6.73 -7.29 19.53
CA ARG A 202 6.27 -8.64 19.93
C ARG A 202 6.77 -9.73 18.99
N GLU A 203 6.75 -10.97 19.46
CA GLU A 203 6.97 -12.16 18.61
C GLU A 203 5.68 -12.58 17.90
N LEU A 204 5.48 -12.04 16.70
CA LEU A 204 4.24 -12.15 15.91
C LEU A 204 4.37 -13.23 14.81
N HIS A 205 3.66 -13.07 13.69
CA HIS A 205 3.77 -13.92 12.50
C HIS A 205 4.95 -13.50 11.63
N GLY A 206 5.16 -12.18 11.46
CA GLY A 206 6.26 -11.59 10.70
C GLY A 206 6.05 -11.51 9.18
N ASP A 207 5.06 -12.25 8.67
CA ASP A 207 4.68 -12.35 7.24
C ASP A 207 3.15 -12.42 7.06
N LEU A 208 2.41 -11.62 7.83
CA LEU A 208 0.94 -11.64 7.82
C LEU A 208 0.38 -10.94 6.57
N HIS A 209 0.01 -11.71 5.55
CA HIS A 209 -0.61 -11.21 4.31
C HIS A 209 -1.68 -12.20 3.78
N CYS A 210 -2.41 -11.84 2.72
CA CYS A 210 -3.64 -12.54 2.33
C CYS A 210 -3.43 -14.04 2.01
N GLU A 211 -2.33 -14.37 1.33
CA GLU A 211 -1.98 -15.78 0.99
C GLU A 211 -1.70 -16.66 2.22
N HIS A 212 -1.62 -16.09 3.42
CA HIS A 212 -1.35 -16.80 4.68
C HIS A 212 -2.59 -16.87 5.58
N ILE A 213 -3.75 -16.44 5.10
CA ILE A 213 -5.01 -16.41 5.85
C ILE A 213 -6.06 -17.22 5.09
N CYS A 214 -6.65 -18.20 5.77
CA CYS A 214 -7.72 -19.04 5.22
C CYS A 214 -8.98 -18.97 6.10
N PHE A 215 -10.15 -18.96 5.48
CA PHE A 215 -11.46 -18.98 6.15
C PHE A 215 -12.21 -20.30 5.90
N PRO A 216 -11.68 -21.46 6.32
CA PRO A 216 -12.40 -22.71 6.16
C PRO A 216 -13.60 -22.81 7.14
N PRO A 217 -14.52 -23.78 6.95
CA PRO A 217 -15.75 -23.89 7.76
C PRO A 217 -15.52 -23.99 9.27
N GLU A 218 -14.40 -24.58 9.70
CA GLU A 218 -14.00 -24.77 11.10
C GLU A 218 -13.38 -23.53 11.76
N GLY A 219 -13.26 -22.41 11.03
CA GLY A 219 -12.77 -21.14 11.54
C GLY A 219 -11.41 -20.73 10.98
N ILE A 220 -11.06 -19.47 11.21
CA ILE A 220 -9.87 -18.80 10.64
C ILE A 220 -8.60 -19.59 10.94
N GLN A 221 -7.78 -19.83 9.92
CA GLN A 221 -6.45 -20.42 10.05
C GLN A 221 -5.42 -19.44 9.45
N ILE A 222 -4.41 -19.07 10.24
CA ILE A 222 -3.29 -18.24 9.80
C ILE A 222 -2.01 -19.04 9.91
N PHE A 223 -1.29 -19.20 8.79
CA PHE A 223 -0.20 -20.16 8.64
C PHE A 223 1.00 -19.58 7.90
N ASP A 224 2.11 -20.32 7.89
CA ASP A 224 3.41 -19.90 7.34
C ASP A 224 4.07 -18.73 8.11
N CYS A 225 3.93 -18.72 9.44
CA CYS A 225 4.69 -17.86 10.35
C CYS A 225 6.20 -18.11 10.18
N ILE A 226 7.00 -17.03 10.13
CA ILE A 226 8.46 -17.14 9.90
C ILE A 226 9.14 -17.87 11.06
N GLU A 227 9.53 -19.12 10.83
CA GLU A 227 10.17 -19.98 11.83
C GLU A 227 11.67 -19.77 11.93
N PHE A 228 12.30 -19.41 10.80
CA PHE A 228 13.75 -19.51 10.68
C PHE A 228 14.53 -18.27 11.12
N SER A 229 13.86 -17.12 11.25
CA SER A 229 14.49 -15.87 11.64
C SER A 229 13.68 -15.15 12.71
N PRO A 230 14.11 -15.21 13.99
CA PRO A 230 13.47 -14.44 15.05
C PRO A 230 13.41 -12.95 14.74
N ARG A 231 14.46 -12.39 14.12
CA ARG A 231 14.52 -10.96 13.75
C ARG A 231 13.42 -10.54 12.78
N LEU A 232 12.90 -11.45 11.95
CA LEU A 232 11.82 -11.14 11.00
C LEU A 232 10.42 -11.27 11.60
N ARG A 233 10.24 -12.08 12.64
CA ARG A 233 8.97 -12.22 13.38
C ARG A 233 8.88 -11.36 14.64
N TYR A 234 10.01 -10.87 15.14
CA TYR A 234 10.03 -9.79 16.11
C TYR A 234 9.72 -8.53 15.33
N CYS A 235 8.56 -7.95 15.58
CA CYS A 235 8.14 -6.73 14.91
C CYS A 235 7.18 -5.94 15.78
N ASP A 236 7.04 -4.68 15.42
CA ASP A 236 6.00 -3.83 15.95
C ASP A 236 4.62 -4.33 15.48
N LEU A 237 3.61 -4.30 16.36
CA LEU A 237 2.22 -4.57 16.00
C LEU A 237 1.74 -3.77 14.77
N ALA A 238 2.15 -2.50 14.66
CA ALA A 238 1.84 -1.65 13.52
C ALA A 238 2.45 -2.20 12.21
N SER A 239 3.65 -2.79 12.28
CA SER A 239 4.33 -3.40 11.13
C SER A 239 3.64 -4.66 10.64
N GLU A 240 3.11 -5.45 11.58
CA GLU A 240 2.36 -6.66 11.27
C GLU A 240 1.03 -6.33 10.59
N ILE A 241 0.27 -5.41 11.18
CA ILE A 241 -1.02 -4.98 10.65
C ILE A 241 -0.86 -4.25 9.32
N ALA A 242 0.15 -3.40 9.18
CA ALA A 242 0.44 -2.72 7.93
C ALA A 242 0.74 -3.71 6.79
N PHE A 243 1.26 -4.91 7.07
CA PHE A 243 1.50 -5.89 6.02
C PHE A 243 0.17 -6.38 5.42
N LEU A 244 -0.77 -6.81 6.26
CA LEU A 244 -2.08 -7.27 5.79
C LEU A 244 -2.85 -6.14 5.07
N VAL A 245 -2.86 -4.94 5.65
CA VAL A 245 -3.54 -3.77 5.08
C VAL A 245 -2.94 -3.40 3.73
N MET A 246 -1.60 -3.37 3.63
CA MET A 246 -0.91 -3.10 2.36
C MET A 246 -1.30 -4.13 1.30
N ASP A 247 -1.34 -5.42 1.65
CA ASP A 247 -1.66 -6.48 0.68
C ASP A 247 -3.14 -6.41 0.23
N LEU A 248 -4.08 -6.12 1.14
CA LEU A 248 -5.49 -5.88 0.80
C LEU A 248 -5.65 -4.67 -0.15
N GLU A 249 -5.02 -3.54 0.19
CA GLU A 249 -5.07 -2.34 -0.64
C GLU A 249 -4.40 -2.55 -2.00
N PHE A 250 -3.27 -3.27 -2.05
CA PHE A 250 -2.56 -3.61 -3.28
C PHE A 250 -3.42 -4.45 -4.21
N ARG A 251 -4.24 -5.35 -3.66
CA ARG A 251 -5.21 -6.18 -4.39
C ARG A 251 -6.51 -5.45 -4.73
N GLY A 252 -6.62 -4.15 -4.43
CA GLY A 252 -7.78 -3.32 -4.73
C GLY A 252 -8.89 -3.36 -3.67
N ALA A 253 -8.71 -4.09 -2.57
CA ALA A 253 -9.70 -4.25 -1.52
C ALA A 253 -9.55 -3.22 -0.38
N LYS A 254 -9.51 -1.92 -0.75
CA LYS A 254 -9.37 -0.81 0.23
C LYS A 254 -10.51 -0.80 1.25
N ASP A 255 -11.74 -1.10 0.83
CA ASP A 255 -12.89 -1.12 1.74
C ASP A 255 -12.77 -2.25 2.79
N LEU A 256 -12.29 -3.44 2.39
CA LEU A 256 -12.02 -4.55 3.31
C LEU A 256 -10.88 -4.20 4.29
N ALA A 257 -9.83 -3.53 3.81
CA ALA A 257 -8.75 -3.06 4.66
C ALA A 257 -9.25 -2.05 5.70
N GLN A 258 -10.17 -1.15 5.33
CA GLN A 258 -10.81 -0.20 6.25
C GLN A 258 -11.71 -0.90 7.27
N ASP A 259 -12.51 -1.89 6.85
CA ASP A 259 -13.35 -2.67 7.77
C ASP A 259 -12.52 -3.45 8.79
N PHE A 260 -11.42 -4.06 8.35
CA PHE A 260 -10.45 -4.72 9.23
C PHE A 260 -9.83 -3.72 10.22
N LEU A 261 -9.29 -2.59 9.72
CA LEU A 261 -8.63 -1.59 10.54
C LEU A 261 -9.56 -0.95 11.57
N ALA A 262 -10.79 -0.62 11.17
CA ALA A 262 -11.78 -0.04 12.06
C ALA A 262 -12.04 -0.97 13.25
N ARG A 263 -12.27 -2.27 12.97
CA ARG A 263 -12.51 -3.25 14.04
C ARG A 263 -11.26 -3.54 14.85
N TYR A 264 -10.10 -3.67 14.22
CA TYR A 264 -8.85 -3.91 14.92
C TYR A 264 -8.51 -2.77 15.88
N ARG A 265 -8.73 -1.51 15.46
CA ARG A 265 -8.51 -0.33 16.31
C ARG A 265 -9.43 -0.30 17.53
N GLU A 266 -10.70 -0.71 17.41
CA GLU A 266 -11.61 -0.81 18.56
C GLU A 266 -11.14 -1.83 19.61
N LEU A 267 -10.38 -2.84 19.19
CA LEU A 267 -9.92 -3.95 20.03
C LEU A 267 -8.48 -3.79 20.51
N ALA A 268 -7.67 -3.06 19.73
CA ALA A 268 -6.30 -2.75 20.03
C ALA A 268 -6.24 -1.53 20.94
N ASP A 269 -5.64 -1.68 22.11
CA ASP A 269 -5.35 -0.57 23.02
C ASP A 269 -4.14 0.22 22.51
N ASP A 270 -4.20 0.76 21.28
CA ASP A 270 -3.09 1.43 20.58
C ASP A 270 -3.66 2.51 19.64
N ASP A 271 -3.89 3.73 20.14
CA ASP A 271 -4.43 4.81 19.30
C ASP A 271 -3.40 5.40 18.33
N GLU A 272 -2.11 5.16 18.54
CA GLU A 272 -1.02 5.78 17.79
C GLU A 272 -0.55 4.92 16.61
N PHE A 273 -0.87 3.62 16.54
CA PHE A 273 -0.45 2.77 15.41
C PHE A 273 -0.85 3.29 14.02
N PRO A 274 -2.01 3.97 13.82
CA PRO A 274 -2.36 4.53 12.52
C PRO A 274 -1.32 5.51 11.98
N LEU A 275 -0.61 6.24 12.86
CA LEU A 275 0.47 7.16 12.48
C LEU A 275 1.63 6.42 11.80
N LEU A 276 1.86 5.16 12.15
CA LEU A 276 2.96 4.33 11.63
C LEU A 276 2.57 3.51 10.40
N LEU A 277 1.28 3.40 10.09
CA LEU A 277 0.81 2.58 8.96
C LEU A 277 1.44 3.01 7.63
N PRO A 278 1.49 4.30 7.23
CA PRO A 278 2.09 4.68 5.95
C PRO A 278 3.55 4.23 5.82
N PHE A 279 4.33 4.37 6.90
CA PHE A 279 5.73 3.94 6.93
C PHE A 279 5.87 2.43 6.78
N TYR A 280 5.12 1.66 7.57
CA TYR A 280 5.23 0.20 7.52
C TYR A 280 4.58 -0.39 6.25
N LYS A 281 3.49 0.17 5.72
CA LYS A 281 2.93 -0.22 4.42
C LYS A 281 3.95 0.00 3.32
N CYS A 282 4.64 1.15 3.33
CA CYS A 282 5.75 1.41 2.41
C CYS A 282 6.85 0.35 2.54
N HIS A 283 7.33 0.11 3.76
CA HIS A 283 8.36 -0.89 4.03
C HIS A 283 7.96 -2.29 3.53
N ARG A 284 6.74 -2.75 3.83
CA ARG A 284 6.24 -4.08 3.44
C ARG A 284 6.02 -4.19 1.93
N ALA A 285 5.56 -3.13 1.27
CA ALA A 285 5.50 -3.09 -0.20
C ALA A 285 6.89 -3.22 -0.83
N LEU A 286 7.91 -2.54 -0.28
CA LEU A 286 9.30 -2.72 -0.72
C LEU A 286 9.80 -4.16 -0.53
N VAL A 287 9.47 -4.81 0.60
CA VAL A 287 9.78 -6.23 0.83
C VAL A 287 9.12 -7.12 -0.23
N ARG A 288 7.82 -6.94 -0.51
CA ARG A 288 7.11 -7.74 -1.54
C ARG A 288 7.64 -7.48 -2.95
N GLY A 289 7.95 -6.22 -3.28
CA GLY A 289 8.57 -5.85 -4.55
C GLY A 289 9.92 -6.53 -4.74
N LYS A 290 10.77 -6.53 -3.71
CA LYS A 290 12.05 -7.26 -3.70
C LYS A 290 11.86 -8.76 -3.90
N VAL A 291 10.97 -9.39 -3.14
CA VAL A 291 10.73 -10.85 -3.25
C VAL A 291 10.22 -11.21 -4.64
N ALA A 292 9.31 -10.42 -5.21
CA ALA A 292 8.82 -10.61 -6.57
C ALA A 292 9.93 -10.46 -7.62
N ALA A 293 10.83 -9.48 -7.46
CA ALA A 293 11.97 -9.27 -8.35
C ALA A 293 12.99 -10.42 -8.28
N LEU A 294 13.28 -10.93 -7.07
CA LEU A 294 14.17 -12.08 -6.87
C LEU A 294 13.62 -13.34 -7.54
N ARG A 295 12.33 -13.62 -7.37
CA ARG A 295 11.67 -14.80 -7.96
C ARG A 295 11.66 -14.79 -9.49
N SER A 296 11.56 -13.61 -10.10
CA SER A 296 11.47 -13.48 -11.56
C SER A 296 12.81 -13.22 -12.26
N GLY A 297 13.93 -13.17 -11.54
CA GLY A 297 15.23 -12.81 -12.12
C GLY A 297 15.34 -11.34 -12.55
N GLY A 298 14.51 -10.45 -11.98
CA GLY A 298 14.61 -8.99 -12.17
C GLY A 298 13.69 -8.39 -13.24
N THR A 299 12.78 -9.16 -13.83
CA THR A 299 11.72 -8.68 -14.75
C THR A 299 10.33 -9.11 -14.25
N SER A 300 9.73 -8.33 -13.35
CA SER A 300 8.38 -8.62 -12.82
C SER A 300 7.51 -7.36 -12.82
N PRO A 301 6.42 -7.34 -13.61
CA PRO A 301 5.42 -6.27 -13.53
C PRO A 301 4.84 -6.12 -12.12
N GLN A 302 4.69 -7.23 -11.39
CA GLN A 302 4.22 -7.23 -10.01
C GLN A 302 5.21 -6.53 -9.08
N ALA A 303 6.53 -6.72 -9.28
CA ALA A 303 7.55 -6.01 -8.50
C ALA A 303 7.47 -4.49 -8.73
N SER A 304 7.35 -4.05 -9.99
CA SER A 304 7.16 -2.64 -10.32
C SER A 304 5.87 -2.06 -9.73
N ALA A 305 4.78 -2.82 -9.72
CA ALA A 305 3.53 -2.40 -9.08
C ALA A 305 3.70 -2.20 -7.56
N TYR A 306 4.43 -3.08 -6.86
CA TYR A 306 4.72 -2.91 -5.43
C TYR A 306 5.58 -1.68 -5.17
N PHE A 307 6.59 -1.41 -6.00
CA PHE A 307 7.39 -0.19 -5.87
C PHE A 307 6.57 1.07 -6.13
N ALA A 308 5.68 1.06 -7.12
CA ALA A 308 4.75 2.16 -7.36
C ALA A 308 3.78 2.37 -6.18
N TYR A 309 3.27 1.28 -5.57
CA TYR A 309 2.49 1.36 -4.34
C TYR A 309 3.30 2.03 -3.21
N ALA A 310 4.56 1.62 -3.00
CA ALA A 310 5.44 2.21 -1.97
C ALA A 310 5.65 3.72 -2.19
N CYS A 311 5.87 4.14 -3.44
CA CYS A 311 5.99 5.55 -3.80
C CYS A 311 4.71 6.35 -3.54
N ARG A 312 3.54 5.73 -3.67
CA ARG A 312 2.24 6.37 -3.42
C ARG A 312 1.94 6.48 -1.92
N VAL A 313 2.06 5.38 -1.19
CA VAL A 313 1.67 5.29 0.22
C VAL A 313 2.49 6.20 1.13
N ARG A 314 3.72 6.57 0.71
CA ARG A 314 4.53 7.57 1.44
C ARG A 314 3.79 8.91 1.60
N TRP A 315 2.93 9.27 0.64
CA TRP A 315 2.17 10.52 0.68
C TRP A 315 1.05 10.48 1.72
N GLU A 316 0.58 9.30 2.12
CA GLU A 316 -0.38 9.15 3.22
C GLU A 316 0.22 9.62 4.54
N ALA A 317 1.54 9.53 4.73
CA ALA A 317 2.22 10.07 5.90
C ALA A 317 2.15 11.61 6.00
N CYS A 318 1.84 12.29 4.89
CA CYS A 318 1.72 13.74 4.82
C CYS A 318 0.26 14.21 4.74
N GLN A 319 -0.71 13.28 4.76
CA GLN A 319 -2.13 13.61 4.68
C GLN A 319 -2.71 14.00 6.05
N PRO A 320 -3.78 14.82 6.09
CA PRO A 320 -4.47 15.43 4.94
C PRO A 320 -3.78 16.69 4.39
N PHE A 321 -3.80 16.88 3.07
CA PHE A 321 -3.46 18.14 2.40
C PHE A 321 -4.27 18.32 1.10
N LEU A 322 -4.36 19.57 0.61
CA LEU A 322 -5.01 19.89 -0.67
C LEU A 322 -3.98 20.28 -1.73
N LEU A 323 -4.14 19.73 -2.93
CA LEU A 323 -3.38 20.11 -4.12
C LEU A 323 -4.30 20.81 -5.12
N LEU A 324 -4.15 22.12 -5.26
CA LEU A 324 -4.89 22.90 -6.26
C LEU A 324 -4.10 22.87 -7.57
N ILE A 325 -4.73 22.40 -8.64
CA ILE A 325 -4.17 22.46 -9.98
C ILE A 325 -4.96 23.50 -10.75
N SER A 326 -4.34 24.66 -10.91
CA SER A 326 -4.85 25.87 -11.53
C SER A 326 -4.34 26.00 -12.97
N GLY A 327 -5.09 26.70 -13.80
CA GLY A 327 -4.69 27.00 -15.17
C GLY A 327 -5.89 27.31 -16.05
N LEU A 328 -5.69 28.15 -17.05
CA LEU A 328 -6.74 28.50 -18.01
C LEU A 328 -7.20 27.26 -18.80
N THR A 329 -8.37 27.34 -19.44
CA THR A 329 -8.83 26.22 -20.28
C THR A 329 -7.80 25.87 -21.37
N GLY A 330 -7.56 24.58 -21.62
CA GLY A 330 -6.54 24.12 -22.58
C GLY A 330 -5.08 24.12 -22.09
N SER A 331 -4.79 24.65 -20.89
CA SER A 331 -3.44 24.72 -20.30
C SER A 331 -2.86 23.39 -19.80
N GLY A 332 -3.54 22.25 -19.98
CA GLY A 332 -3.04 20.93 -19.52
C GLY A 332 -3.30 20.59 -18.04
N LYS A 333 -3.98 21.46 -17.27
CA LYS A 333 -4.34 21.25 -15.86
C LYS A 333 -4.95 19.88 -15.54
N SER A 334 -5.92 19.42 -16.32
CA SER A 334 -6.63 18.15 -16.07
C SER A 334 -5.75 16.94 -16.35
N THR A 335 -4.85 17.04 -17.33
CA THR A 335 -3.85 16.00 -17.61
C THR A 335 -2.87 15.87 -16.45
N LEU A 336 -2.39 17.01 -15.90
CA LEU A 336 -1.53 17.00 -14.71
C LEU A 336 -2.27 16.50 -13.47
N ALA A 337 -3.55 16.84 -13.30
CA ALA A 337 -4.36 16.34 -12.19
C ALA A 337 -4.49 14.82 -12.20
N GLN A 338 -4.69 14.21 -13.37
CA GLN A 338 -4.71 12.76 -13.51
C GLN A 338 -3.37 12.11 -13.18
N GLU A 339 -2.27 12.67 -13.71
CA GLU A 339 -0.92 12.19 -13.39
C GLU A 339 -0.64 12.25 -11.87
N MET A 340 -0.99 13.36 -11.23
CA MET A 340 -0.80 13.52 -9.78
C MET A 340 -1.74 12.62 -8.97
N SER A 341 -2.96 12.36 -9.43
CA SER A 341 -3.85 11.39 -8.78
C SER A 341 -3.23 10.00 -8.75
N HIS A 342 -2.64 9.54 -9.86
CA HIS A 342 -1.95 8.26 -9.91
C HIS A 342 -0.72 8.20 -8.98
N ARG A 343 0.08 9.28 -8.94
CA ARG A 343 1.29 9.36 -8.12
C ARG A 343 1.00 9.47 -6.62
N LEU A 344 0.03 10.30 -6.25
CA LEU A 344 -0.28 10.63 -4.85
C LEU A 344 -1.35 9.72 -4.24
N GLY A 345 -2.13 9.01 -5.06
CA GLY A 345 -3.26 8.19 -4.60
C GLY A 345 -4.45 9.02 -4.11
N MET A 346 -4.52 10.29 -4.51
CA MET A 346 -5.54 11.24 -4.05
C MET A 346 -6.65 11.38 -5.09
N ARG A 347 -7.89 11.51 -4.62
CA ARG A 347 -9.04 11.71 -5.51
C ARG A 347 -9.04 13.12 -6.11
N ILE A 348 -9.50 13.22 -7.36
CA ILE A 348 -9.67 14.50 -8.06
C ILE A 348 -11.11 14.98 -7.91
N ILE A 349 -11.25 16.22 -7.48
CA ILE A 349 -12.49 17.00 -7.53
C ILE A 349 -12.34 17.99 -8.67
N ASN A 350 -13.06 17.78 -9.77
CA ASN A 350 -12.98 18.60 -10.97
C ASN A 350 -14.16 19.59 -11.04
N SER A 351 -13.85 20.86 -11.34
CA SER A 351 -14.87 21.92 -11.37
C SER A 351 -15.92 21.76 -12.48
N ASP A 352 -15.55 21.31 -13.68
CA ASP A 352 -16.51 21.09 -14.78
C ASP A 352 -17.42 19.90 -14.47
N ALA A 353 -16.87 18.81 -13.93
CA ALA A 353 -17.66 17.67 -13.46
C ALA A 353 -18.64 18.07 -12.34
N THR A 354 -18.16 18.83 -11.36
CA THR A 354 -19.00 19.35 -10.25
C THR A 354 -20.11 20.27 -10.77
N ARG A 355 -19.78 21.17 -11.71
CA ARG A 355 -20.72 22.09 -12.33
C ARG A 355 -21.83 21.35 -13.09
N LYS A 356 -21.48 20.32 -13.85
CA LYS A 356 -22.43 19.48 -14.59
C LYS A 356 -23.31 18.64 -13.67
N ALA A 357 -22.76 18.15 -12.56
CA ALA A 357 -23.54 17.46 -11.52
C ALA A 357 -24.60 18.39 -10.90
N LEU A 358 -24.23 19.62 -10.53
CA LEU A 358 -25.15 20.63 -9.99
C LEU A 358 -26.23 21.09 -10.99
N ALA A 359 -25.98 20.91 -12.29
CA ALA A 359 -26.92 21.25 -13.37
C ALA A 359 -27.83 20.07 -13.78
N GLY A 360 -27.89 18.99 -12.99
CA GLY A 360 -28.73 17.82 -13.27
C GLY A 360 -28.00 16.67 -13.96
N ASN A 361 -26.71 16.45 -13.65
CA ASN A 361 -25.87 15.37 -14.19
C ASN A 361 -25.77 15.37 -15.72
N LEU A 362 -25.49 16.53 -16.31
CA LEU A 362 -25.30 16.67 -17.75
C LEU A 362 -24.08 15.86 -18.21
N LYS A 363 -24.32 14.83 -19.05
CA LYS A 363 -23.26 13.92 -19.54
C LYS A 363 -22.50 14.43 -20.78
N ARG A 364 -22.96 15.52 -21.40
CA ARG A 364 -22.40 16.07 -22.66
C ARG A 364 -21.83 17.47 -22.46
N GLN A 365 -21.09 17.95 -23.45
CA GLN A 365 -20.69 19.35 -23.51
C GLN A 365 -21.90 20.28 -23.56
N VAL A 366 -21.81 21.39 -22.84
CA VAL A 366 -22.87 22.41 -22.79
C VAL A 366 -22.30 23.69 -23.41
N ALA A 367 -22.65 23.95 -24.66
CA ALA A 367 -22.19 25.14 -25.37
C ALA A 367 -22.99 26.38 -24.91
N VAL A 368 -22.54 27.04 -23.84
CA VAL A 368 -23.10 28.31 -23.34
C VAL A 368 -22.06 29.42 -23.40
N PRO A 369 -22.44 30.69 -23.63
CA PRO A 369 -21.49 31.80 -23.60
C PRO A 369 -20.74 31.93 -22.26
N TYR A 370 -19.62 32.67 -22.29
CA TYR A 370 -18.84 32.94 -21.09
C TYR A 370 -19.69 33.65 -20.02
N ALA A 371 -19.59 33.18 -18.77
CA ALA A 371 -20.34 33.69 -17.62
C ALA A 371 -21.88 33.60 -17.77
N GLU A 372 -22.38 32.68 -18.59
CA GLU A 372 -23.81 32.41 -18.75
C GLU A 372 -24.18 30.96 -18.40
N GLY A 373 -25.48 30.70 -18.21
CA GLY A 373 -26.00 29.37 -17.89
C GLY A 373 -25.31 28.75 -16.68
N ILE A 374 -24.73 27.57 -16.88
CA ILE A 374 -23.99 26.83 -15.83
C ILE A 374 -22.69 27.51 -15.39
N TYR A 375 -22.19 28.49 -16.17
CA TYR A 375 -20.98 29.27 -15.87
C TYR A 375 -21.28 30.66 -15.30
N SER A 376 -22.55 31.01 -15.08
CA SER A 376 -22.92 32.29 -14.46
C SER A 376 -22.23 32.53 -13.11
N PRO A 377 -21.99 33.77 -12.68
CA PRO A 377 -21.25 34.06 -11.44
C PRO A 377 -21.83 33.35 -10.21
N SER A 378 -23.16 33.28 -10.10
CA SER A 378 -23.85 32.56 -9.02
C SER A 378 -23.60 31.05 -9.08
N LYS A 379 -23.69 30.43 -10.26
CA LYS A 379 -23.42 29.00 -10.47
C LYS A 379 -21.94 28.66 -10.27
N THR A 380 -21.03 29.55 -10.65
CA THR A 380 -19.60 29.40 -10.39
C THR A 380 -19.31 29.43 -8.89
N ARG A 381 -19.88 30.37 -8.12
CA ARG A 381 -19.77 30.37 -6.66
C ARG A 381 -20.32 29.07 -6.03
N GLN A 382 -21.49 28.60 -6.49
CA GLN A 382 -22.06 27.32 -6.03
C GLN A 382 -21.14 26.13 -6.35
N THR A 383 -20.50 26.12 -7.51
CA THR A 383 -19.56 25.05 -7.91
C THR A 383 -18.37 24.99 -6.97
N TYR A 384 -17.69 26.11 -6.71
CA TYR A 384 -16.53 26.12 -5.81
C TYR A 384 -16.91 25.83 -4.35
N ALA A 385 -18.08 26.30 -3.89
CA ALA A 385 -18.59 25.92 -2.58
C ALA A 385 -18.84 24.41 -2.47
N LYS A 386 -19.37 23.78 -3.53
CA LYS A 386 -19.57 22.33 -3.57
C LYS A 386 -18.25 21.54 -3.58
N MET A 387 -17.26 22.01 -4.35
CA MET A 387 -15.93 21.42 -4.34
C MET A 387 -15.29 21.48 -2.95
N ALA A 388 -15.43 22.61 -2.24
CA ALA A 388 -14.95 22.76 -0.87
C ALA A 388 -15.68 21.82 0.11
N GLU A 389 -17.00 21.69 -0.02
CA GLU A 389 -17.80 20.75 0.78
C GLU A 389 -17.32 19.30 0.58
N GLU A 390 -17.09 18.90 -0.67
CA GLU A 390 -16.60 17.56 -1.00
C GLU A 390 -15.19 17.31 -0.49
N ALA A 391 -14.27 18.25 -0.70
CA ALA A 391 -12.92 18.20 -0.14
C ALA A 391 -12.95 18.09 1.40
N GLY A 392 -13.85 18.83 2.05
CA GLY A 392 -14.08 18.76 3.50
C GLY A 392 -14.43 17.35 3.99
N ARG A 393 -15.19 16.55 3.22
CA ARG A 393 -15.51 15.17 3.58
C ARG A 393 -14.29 14.24 3.57
N PHE A 394 -13.36 14.46 2.64
CA PHE A 394 -12.10 13.70 2.60
C PHE A 394 -11.21 14.09 3.78
N ILE A 395 -11.10 15.39 4.07
CA ILE A 395 -10.31 15.91 5.18
C ILE A 395 -10.78 15.34 6.53
N LEU A 396 -12.09 15.24 6.73
CA LEU A 396 -12.67 14.64 7.95
C LEU A 396 -12.34 13.14 8.11
N LYS A 397 -11.95 12.46 7.04
CA LYS A 397 -11.47 11.07 7.07
C LYS A 397 -9.94 10.97 7.19
N GLY A 398 -9.24 12.11 7.34
CA GLY A 398 -7.78 12.18 7.31
C GLY A 398 -7.20 12.09 5.89
N GLU A 399 -8.02 12.16 4.85
CA GLU A 399 -7.59 12.06 3.46
C GLU A 399 -7.41 13.44 2.80
N GLY A 400 -6.50 13.52 1.84
CA GLY A 400 -6.34 14.70 0.99
C GLY A 400 -7.17 14.65 -0.31
N ALA A 401 -7.17 15.76 -1.06
CA ALA A 401 -7.80 15.82 -2.39
C ALA A 401 -7.04 16.72 -3.37
N ILE A 402 -7.15 16.39 -4.65
CA ILE A 402 -6.66 17.22 -5.78
C ILE A 402 -7.85 18.02 -6.31
N LEU A 403 -7.75 19.33 -6.36
CA LEU A 403 -8.78 20.20 -6.93
C LEU A 403 -8.34 20.69 -8.31
N ASP A 404 -9.04 20.24 -9.36
CA ASP A 404 -8.80 20.63 -10.75
C ASP A 404 -9.83 21.69 -11.18
N ALA A 405 -9.38 22.95 -11.21
CA ALA A 405 -10.19 24.08 -11.63
C ALA A 405 -9.33 25.19 -12.22
N THR A 406 -9.96 26.19 -12.83
CA THR A 406 -9.20 27.29 -13.40
C THR A 406 -8.53 28.17 -12.34
N PHE A 407 -9.15 28.32 -11.16
CA PHE A 407 -8.66 29.15 -10.05
C PHE A 407 -8.11 30.54 -10.47
N HIS A 408 -8.70 31.13 -11.51
CA HIS A 408 -8.22 32.36 -12.13
C HIS A 408 -8.67 33.61 -11.36
N GLN A 409 -9.67 33.50 -10.49
CA GLN A 409 -10.13 34.58 -9.62
C GLN A 409 -9.85 34.28 -8.14
N LYS A 410 -9.52 35.31 -7.38
CA LYS A 410 -9.16 35.31 -5.96
C LYS A 410 -10.21 34.60 -5.09
N PHE A 411 -11.50 34.94 -5.25
CA PHE A 411 -12.55 34.33 -4.43
C PHE A 411 -12.62 32.79 -4.56
N GLN A 412 -12.23 32.25 -5.72
CA GLN A 412 -12.24 30.82 -6.00
C GLN A 412 -11.17 30.12 -5.14
N ARG A 413 -9.99 30.74 -5.03
CA ARG A 413 -8.87 30.26 -4.23
C ARG A 413 -9.13 30.47 -2.74
N GLU A 414 -9.60 31.66 -2.34
CA GLU A 414 -10.01 31.96 -0.96
C GLU A 414 -11.03 30.96 -0.41
N THR A 415 -11.99 30.53 -1.23
CA THR A 415 -12.98 29.51 -0.83
C THR A 415 -12.30 28.22 -0.32
N ILE A 416 -11.25 27.77 -1.01
CA ILE A 416 -10.51 26.56 -0.66
C ILE A 416 -9.49 26.82 0.46
N LEU A 417 -8.82 27.98 0.45
CA LEU A 417 -7.89 28.37 1.51
C LEU A 417 -8.59 28.53 2.86
N ASN A 418 -9.81 29.06 2.87
CA ASN A 418 -10.63 29.17 4.08
C ASN A 418 -11.02 27.79 4.63
N LEU A 419 -11.39 26.84 3.76
CA LEU A 419 -11.63 25.45 4.17
C LEU A 419 -10.36 24.85 4.80
N ALA A 420 -9.22 25.00 4.13
CA ALA A 420 -7.96 24.44 4.62
C ALA A 420 -7.54 25.06 5.96
N SER A 421 -7.68 26.37 6.11
CA SER A 421 -7.43 27.09 7.36
C SER A 421 -8.34 26.61 8.50
N LYS A 422 -9.63 26.42 8.22
CA LYS A 422 -10.60 25.88 9.20
C LYS A 422 -10.18 24.50 9.75
N HIS A 423 -9.58 23.66 8.91
CA HIS A 423 -9.10 22.33 9.29
C HIS A 423 -7.60 22.28 9.62
N GLN A 424 -6.91 23.42 9.57
CA GLN A 424 -5.46 23.54 9.82
C GLN A 424 -4.59 22.65 8.93
N ILE A 425 -5.03 22.40 7.70
CA ILE A 425 -4.30 21.53 6.76
C ILE A 425 -3.46 22.33 5.75
N PRO A 426 -2.38 21.75 5.22
CA PRO A 426 -1.57 22.40 4.19
C PRO A 426 -2.31 22.49 2.84
N VAL A 427 -1.99 23.56 2.10
CA VAL A 427 -2.40 23.73 0.70
C VAL A 427 -1.18 23.97 -0.16
N ALA A 428 -1.09 23.21 -1.26
CA ALA A 428 -0.12 23.37 -2.32
C ALA A 428 -0.84 23.74 -3.61
N MET A 429 -0.31 24.69 -4.38
CA MET A 429 -0.92 25.14 -5.63
C MET A 429 0.04 24.98 -6.81
N ILE A 430 -0.42 24.37 -7.88
CA ILE A 430 0.30 24.24 -9.15
C ILE A 430 -0.42 25.07 -10.19
N HIS A 431 0.28 26.01 -10.82
CA HIS A 431 -0.25 26.81 -11.91
C HIS A 431 0.28 26.30 -13.25
N CYS A 432 -0.62 25.78 -14.07
CA CYS A 432 -0.33 25.27 -15.40
C CYS A 432 -0.51 26.38 -16.45
N TYR A 433 0.52 26.59 -17.27
CA TYR A 433 0.46 27.49 -18.41
C TYR A 433 1.06 26.84 -19.67
N SER A 434 0.73 27.38 -20.84
CA SER A 434 1.31 27.02 -22.14
C SER A 434 1.25 28.24 -23.05
N SER A 435 1.95 28.19 -24.19
CA SER A 435 1.79 29.19 -25.25
C SER A 435 0.38 29.19 -25.81
N ASP A 436 -0.06 30.36 -26.30
CA ASP A 436 -1.37 30.56 -26.91
C ASP A 436 -1.56 29.65 -28.15
N GLU A 437 -0.49 29.44 -28.91
CA GLU A 437 -0.45 28.55 -30.06
C GLU A 437 -0.83 27.11 -29.65
N VAL A 438 -0.15 26.58 -28.63
CA VAL A 438 -0.38 25.22 -28.13
C VAL A 438 -1.77 25.08 -27.51
N VAL A 439 -2.25 26.09 -26.77
CA VAL A 439 -3.62 26.09 -26.22
C VAL A 439 -4.65 26.02 -27.34
N ARG A 440 -4.48 26.83 -28.40
CA ARG A 440 -5.39 26.86 -29.53
C ARG A 440 -5.44 25.53 -30.26
N GLU A 441 -4.29 24.89 -30.49
CA GLU A 441 -4.22 23.55 -31.08
C GLU A 441 -4.89 22.48 -30.21
N ARG A 442 -4.62 22.48 -28.90
CA ARG A 442 -5.23 21.54 -27.95
C ARG A 442 -6.75 21.67 -27.92
N LEU A 443 -7.28 22.89 -27.92
CA LEU A 443 -8.73 23.13 -27.92
C LEU A 443 -9.38 22.72 -29.24
N LYS A 444 -8.73 22.94 -30.39
CA LYS A 444 -9.21 22.45 -31.68
C LYS A 444 -9.29 20.93 -31.73
N ARG A 445 -8.20 20.24 -31.38
CA ARG A 445 -8.15 18.77 -31.36
C ARG A 445 -9.23 18.17 -30.47
N ARG A 446 -9.46 18.75 -29.29
CA ARG A 446 -10.53 18.29 -28.38
C ARG A 446 -11.93 18.48 -28.94
N ALA A 447 -12.19 19.57 -29.67
CA ALA A 447 -13.47 19.79 -30.33
C ALA A 447 -13.73 18.74 -31.43
N GLU A 448 -12.68 18.31 -32.12
CA GLU A 448 -12.74 17.27 -33.16
C GLU A 448 -12.92 15.86 -32.56
N GLU A 449 -12.28 15.56 -31.43
CA GLU A 449 -12.34 14.25 -30.76
C GLU A 449 -13.66 13.99 -29.99
N GLY A 450 -14.41 15.03 -29.62
CA GLY A 450 -15.75 14.92 -29.03
C GLY A 450 -15.85 14.18 -27.68
N SER A 451 -14.73 13.96 -27.00
CA SER A 451 -14.58 12.99 -25.91
C SER A 451 -14.41 13.58 -24.50
N ASP A 452 -14.41 14.92 -24.35
CA ASP A 452 -14.00 15.58 -23.10
C ASP A 452 -15.19 16.14 -22.27
N LEU A 453 -15.01 16.14 -20.94
CA LEU A 453 -15.90 16.71 -19.94
C LEU A 453 -15.83 18.24 -19.88
N SER A 454 -14.77 18.87 -20.39
CA SER A 454 -14.62 20.33 -20.37
C SER A 454 -15.35 21.04 -21.52
N ASP A 455 -15.99 22.19 -21.24
CA ASP A 455 -16.65 23.04 -22.25
C ASP A 455 -15.72 24.15 -22.80
N GLY A 456 -14.40 23.93 -22.72
CA GLY A 456 -13.38 24.91 -23.08
C GLY A 456 -13.34 25.27 -24.57
N ARG A 457 -13.38 26.57 -24.88
CA ARG A 457 -13.23 27.12 -26.25
C ARG A 457 -12.22 28.27 -26.26
N TRP A 458 -11.67 28.57 -27.45
CA TRP A 458 -10.70 29.66 -27.62
C TRP A 458 -11.21 31.01 -27.10
N GLU A 459 -12.48 31.33 -27.37
CA GLU A 459 -13.13 32.54 -26.87
C GLU A 459 -13.19 32.60 -25.33
N ILE A 460 -13.38 31.44 -24.70
CA ILE A 460 -13.42 31.31 -23.24
C ILE A 460 -12.01 31.49 -22.67
N TYR A 461 -10.98 30.93 -23.30
CA TYR A 461 -9.59 31.11 -22.90
C TYR A 461 -9.22 32.59 -22.83
N LEU A 462 -9.49 33.36 -23.89
CA LEU A 462 -9.22 34.79 -23.93
C LEU A 462 -9.97 35.55 -22.83
N LYS A 463 -11.25 35.25 -22.62
CA LYS A 463 -12.06 35.89 -21.57
C LYS A 463 -11.58 35.54 -20.16
N GLN A 464 -11.15 34.31 -19.91
CA GLN A 464 -10.56 33.92 -18.62
C GLN A 464 -9.23 34.63 -18.37
N GLY A 465 -8.37 34.73 -19.40
CA GLY A 465 -7.10 35.46 -19.31
C GLY A 465 -7.30 36.94 -18.98
N ALA A 466 -8.31 37.58 -19.55
CA ALA A 466 -8.62 39.00 -19.31
C ALA A 466 -9.07 39.30 -17.86
N VAL A 467 -9.59 38.31 -17.13
CA VAL A 467 -10.04 38.46 -15.74
C VAL A 467 -9.17 37.67 -14.75
N PHE A 468 -7.96 37.28 -15.17
CA PHE A 468 -7.03 36.56 -14.33
C PHE A 468 -6.47 37.46 -13.23
N GLU A 469 -6.58 37.01 -11.99
CA GLU A 469 -6.09 37.71 -10.81
C GLU A 469 -4.83 37.01 -10.26
N PRO A 470 -3.72 37.73 -10.00
CA PRO A 470 -2.49 37.19 -9.42
C PRO A 470 -2.71 36.43 -8.09
N PHE A 471 -1.81 35.50 -7.77
CA PHE A 471 -1.92 34.60 -6.61
C PHE A 471 -1.39 35.19 -5.29
N GLU A 472 -1.68 36.45 -5.01
CA GLU A 472 -1.12 37.18 -3.86
C GLU A 472 -1.51 36.58 -2.50
N GLU A 473 -2.65 35.89 -2.43
CA GLU A 473 -3.13 35.23 -1.22
C GLU A 473 -2.47 33.86 -0.95
N VAL A 474 -1.70 33.33 -1.89
CA VAL A 474 -0.99 32.05 -1.74
C VAL A 474 0.47 32.35 -1.38
N PRO A 475 0.99 31.81 -0.26
CA PRO A 475 2.39 32.03 0.08
C PRO A 475 3.33 31.63 -1.07
N PRO A 476 4.40 32.41 -1.36
CA PRO A 476 5.30 32.11 -2.47
C PRO A 476 5.91 30.70 -2.46
N ASN A 477 6.15 30.15 -1.26
CA ASN A 477 6.67 28.79 -1.10
C ASN A 477 5.61 27.69 -1.27
N ASN A 478 4.33 28.07 -1.41
CA ASN A 478 3.19 27.17 -1.54
C ASN A 478 2.60 27.15 -2.96
N TYR A 479 3.20 27.84 -3.93
CA TYR A 479 2.82 27.71 -5.32
C TYR A 479 4.00 27.44 -6.28
N LEU A 480 3.73 26.69 -7.35
CA LEU A 480 4.69 26.39 -8.42
C LEU A 480 4.03 26.60 -9.79
N SER A 481 4.64 27.40 -10.65
CA SER A 481 4.21 27.57 -12.05
C SER A 481 4.95 26.59 -12.96
N LEU A 482 4.22 25.92 -13.86
CA LEU A 482 4.74 24.91 -14.78
C LEU A 482 4.27 25.16 -16.22
N ASN A 483 5.21 25.22 -17.17
CA ASN A 483 4.91 25.12 -18.60
C ASN A 483 4.54 23.68 -18.92
N THR A 484 3.29 23.44 -19.32
CA THR A 484 2.75 22.11 -19.61
C THR A 484 2.99 21.63 -21.04
N GLU A 485 3.85 22.31 -21.80
CA GLU A 485 4.40 21.81 -23.07
C GLU A 485 5.44 20.71 -22.86
N ALA A 486 6.00 20.60 -21.65
CA ALA A 486 6.91 19.52 -21.28
C ALA A 486 6.19 18.17 -21.09
N ASP A 487 6.98 17.09 -21.08
CA ASP A 487 6.51 15.74 -20.80
C ASP A 487 5.78 15.64 -19.45
N ILE A 488 4.63 14.95 -19.44
CA ILE A 488 3.74 14.86 -18.28
C ILE A 488 4.38 14.15 -17.08
N SER A 489 5.19 13.12 -17.32
CA SER A 489 5.90 12.39 -16.26
C SER A 489 6.97 13.29 -15.63
N ALA A 490 7.68 14.06 -16.45
CA ALA A 490 8.65 15.05 -15.96
C ALA A 490 7.98 16.17 -15.15
N LEU A 491 6.78 16.62 -15.55
CA LEU A 491 6.00 17.58 -14.77
C LEU A 491 5.54 17.00 -13.43
N GLY A 492 5.04 15.76 -13.43
CA GLY A 492 4.63 15.07 -12.20
C GLY A 492 5.77 14.98 -11.19
N LYS A 493 6.98 14.62 -11.65
CA LYS A 493 8.19 14.60 -10.82
C LYS A 493 8.53 15.95 -10.20
N LYS A 494 8.42 17.05 -10.97
CA LYS A 494 8.64 18.41 -10.45
C LYS A 494 7.63 18.76 -9.35
N VAL A 495 6.37 18.37 -9.52
CA VAL A 495 5.34 18.55 -8.49
C VAL A 495 5.69 17.75 -7.24
N GLU A 496 6.10 16.48 -7.36
CA GLU A 496 6.51 15.67 -6.21
C GLU A 496 7.70 16.28 -5.45
N GLN A 497 8.71 16.79 -6.15
CA GLN A 497 9.86 17.47 -5.53
C GLN A 497 9.46 18.77 -4.82
N PHE A 498 8.51 19.50 -5.38
CA PHE A 498 7.95 20.69 -4.75
C PHE A 498 7.17 20.33 -3.46
N LEU A 499 6.29 19.33 -3.53
CA LEU A 499 5.53 18.84 -2.39
C LEU A 499 6.45 18.29 -1.29
N GLN A 500 7.50 17.54 -1.65
CA GLN A 500 8.50 17.05 -0.70
C GLN A 500 9.12 18.22 0.08
N ARG A 501 9.57 19.28 -0.60
CA ARG A 501 10.13 20.45 0.09
C ARG A 501 9.11 21.13 1.01
N LEU A 502 7.86 21.24 0.56
CA LEU A 502 6.78 21.86 1.33
C LEU A 502 6.50 21.11 2.64
N PHE A 503 6.55 19.77 2.62
CA PHE A 503 6.28 18.95 3.81
C PHE A 503 7.54 18.68 4.65
N SER A 504 8.72 18.57 4.05
CA SER A 504 9.98 18.40 4.78
C SER A 504 10.37 19.64 5.59
N CYS A 505 9.96 20.85 5.17
CA CYS A 505 10.18 22.08 5.93
C CYS A 505 9.25 22.25 7.15
N LYS A 506 8.33 21.31 7.39
CA LYS A 506 7.47 21.28 8.58
C LYS A 506 8.01 20.31 9.64
N GLU A 507 9.29 20.42 9.97
CA GLU A 507 9.78 19.96 11.27
C GLU A 507 9.10 20.83 12.34
N GLY A 508 8.04 20.33 12.99
CA GLY A 508 7.40 21.04 14.11
C GLY A 508 5.87 21.01 14.16
N ILE A 509 5.21 19.94 13.73
CA ILE A 509 3.86 19.64 14.24
C ILE A 509 3.98 18.34 15.01
N SER A 510 4.34 18.51 16.29
CA SER A 510 4.17 17.56 17.38
C SER A 510 2.70 17.23 17.60
#